data_AF-A0A7X7PLF8-F1
#
_entry.id   AF-A0A7X7PLF8-F1
#
_cell.length_a   1.000
_cell.length_b   1.000
_cell.length_c   1.000
_cell.angle_alpha   90.00
_cell.angle_beta   90.00
_cell.angle_gamma   90.00
#
_symmetry.space_group_name_H-M   'P 1'
#
loop_
_entity.id
_entity.type
_entity.pdbx_description
1 polymer ?
#
loop_
_entity_poly.entity_id
_entity_poly.type
_entity_poly.pdbx_seq_one_letter_code
_entity_poly.pdbx_strand_id
1 'polypeptide(L)'
;REARTARERGRVNGAAVRQMIDFAQGFTDGCHHLKEERLLFARLRQRDASTEAPTRALEREHESGRSFVRSLVEHLPAAQAEDARARRTVIDALTVYAELLRGHIAKEDAVLFPMAERLLEESDAEFLAHEFERVEREETGAGVHEKYEALAHEISGEAFGEAESHAHAGDDRHPSDLAR
;
A
#
# COMPACT_ATOMS: atom_id res chain seq x y z
N ARG A 1 -4.88 -4.43 14.19
CA ARG A 1 -5.75 -4.09 15.34
C ARG A 1 -7.13 -4.74 15.17
N GLU A 2 -7.85 -4.41 14.11
CA GLU A 2 -9.23 -4.86 13.86
C GLU A 2 -9.42 -6.39 13.95
N ALA A 3 -8.56 -7.19 13.30
CA ALA A 3 -8.64 -8.65 13.38
C ALA A 3 -8.61 -9.19 14.83
N ARG A 4 -7.80 -8.59 15.72
CA ARG A 4 -7.71 -8.97 17.13
C ARG A 4 -8.99 -8.61 17.87
N THR A 5 -9.44 -7.37 17.72
CA THR A 5 -10.69 -6.89 18.33
C THR A 5 -11.91 -7.70 17.87
N ALA A 6 -11.96 -8.09 16.60
CA ALA A 6 -13.03 -8.92 16.07
C ALA A 6 -13.04 -10.34 16.63
N ARG A 7 -11.85 -10.94 16.89
CA ARG A 7 -11.73 -12.22 17.61
C ARG A 7 -12.24 -12.11 19.04
N GLU A 8 -11.83 -11.07 19.77
CA GLU A 8 -12.19 -10.85 21.17
C GLU A 8 -13.69 -10.57 21.34
N ARG A 9 -14.28 -9.76 20.47
CA ARG A 9 -15.69 -9.34 20.55
C ARG A 9 -16.66 -10.28 19.86
N GLY A 10 -16.17 -11.25 19.09
CA GLY A 10 -16.99 -12.15 18.29
C GLY A 10 -17.76 -11.47 17.15
N ARG A 11 -17.39 -10.24 16.77
CA ARG A 11 -18.04 -9.45 15.69
C ARG A 11 -17.04 -8.55 14.97
N VAL A 12 -17.21 -8.35 13.67
CA VAL A 12 -16.37 -7.47 12.85
C VAL A 12 -16.90 -6.04 12.89
N ASN A 13 -16.02 -5.03 12.98
CA ASN A 13 -16.40 -3.65 12.70
C ASN A 13 -16.50 -3.44 11.18
N GLY A 14 -17.69 -3.63 10.62
CA GLY A 14 -17.87 -3.55 9.17
C GLY A 14 -17.54 -2.18 8.55
N ALA A 15 -17.69 -1.09 9.31
CA ALA A 15 -17.31 0.24 8.83
C ALA A 15 -15.80 0.37 8.67
N ALA A 16 -15.03 -0.04 9.70
CA ALA A 16 -13.57 -0.01 9.65
C ALA A 16 -13.02 -0.93 8.55
N VAL A 17 -13.57 -2.13 8.38
CA VAL A 17 -13.12 -3.04 7.31
C VAL A 17 -13.42 -2.46 5.92
N ARG A 18 -14.56 -1.77 5.72
CA ARG A 18 -14.83 -1.07 4.45
C ARG A 18 -13.83 0.04 4.17
N GLN A 19 -13.43 0.82 5.18
CA GLN A 19 -12.39 1.84 5.03
C GLN A 19 -11.05 1.23 4.64
N MET A 20 -10.67 0.11 5.28
CA MET A 20 -9.45 -0.63 4.91
C MET A 20 -9.50 -1.17 3.48
N ILE A 21 -10.66 -1.66 3.02
CA ILE A 21 -10.87 -2.09 1.63
C ILE A 21 -10.72 -0.90 0.67
N ASP A 22 -11.37 0.23 0.95
CA ASP A 22 -11.27 1.44 0.11
C ASP A 22 -9.82 1.92 0.00
N PHE A 23 -9.10 1.96 1.12
CA PHE A 23 -7.69 2.31 1.14
C PHE A 23 -6.85 1.33 0.31
N ALA A 24 -7.04 0.03 0.51
CA ALA A 24 -6.26 -1.00 -0.18
C ALA A 24 -6.50 -0.99 -1.70
N GLN A 25 -7.74 -0.80 -2.15
CA GLN A 25 -8.08 -0.77 -3.57
C GLN A 25 -7.67 0.53 -4.24
N GLY A 26 -7.91 1.67 -3.60
CA GLY A 26 -7.66 2.97 -4.21
C GLY A 26 -6.20 3.40 -4.11
N PHE A 27 -5.61 3.35 -2.91
CA PHE A 27 -4.25 3.80 -2.68
C PHE A 27 -3.22 2.70 -2.91
N THR A 28 -3.30 1.62 -2.12
CA THR A 28 -2.26 0.58 -2.15
C THR A 28 -2.14 -0.06 -3.54
N ASP A 29 -3.24 -0.55 -4.10
CA ASP A 29 -3.21 -1.19 -5.42
C ASP A 29 -3.37 -0.20 -6.58
N GLY A 30 -4.35 0.71 -6.48
CA GLY A 30 -4.71 1.65 -7.55
C GLY A 30 -3.74 2.81 -7.76
N CYS A 31 -2.79 3.04 -6.85
CA CYS A 31 -1.80 4.11 -6.96
C CYS A 31 -0.37 3.59 -6.71
N HIS A 32 -0.08 3.07 -5.52
CA HIS A 32 1.27 2.65 -5.11
C HIS A 32 1.79 1.50 -5.97
N HIS A 33 1.15 0.33 -5.92
CA HIS A 33 1.58 -0.83 -6.73
C HIS A 33 1.53 -0.53 -8.23
N LEU A 34 0.59 0.31 -8.69
CA LEU A 34 0.50 0.69 -10.10
C LEU A 34 1.78 1.40 -10.57
N LYS A 35 2.26 2.37 -9.78
CA LYS A 35 3.53 3.08 -10.04
C LYS A 35 4.70 2.12 -10.02
N GLU A 36 4.75 1.22 -9.04
CA GLU A 36 5.85 0.26 -8.94
C GLU A 36 5.89 -0.74 -10.09
N GLU A 37 4.79 -1.46 -10.33
CA GLU A 37 4.72 -2.54 -11.32
C GLU A 37 4.96 -2.01 -12.74
N ARG A 38 4.35 -0.87 -13.10
CA ARG A 38 4.39 -0.34 -14.47
C ARG A 38 5.63 0.49 -14.77
N LEU A 39 6.18 1.19 -13.78
CA LEU A 39 7.23 2.18 -14.01
C LEU A 39 8.53 1.78 -13.32
N LEU A 40 8.54 1.64 -11.99
CA LEU A 40 9.78 1.38 -11.25
C LEU A 40 10.39 0.02 -11.59
N PHE A 41 9.61 -1.06 -11.48
CA PHE A 41 10.09 -2.42 -11.75
C PHE A 41 10.46 -2.58 -13.23
N ALA A 42 9.69 -1.96 -14.13
CA ALA A 42 10.02 -1.93 -15.55
C ALA A 42 11.36 -1.25 -15.80
N ARG A 43 11.61 -0.09 -15.19
CA ARG A 43 12.87 0.66 -15.35
C ARG A 43 14.06 -0.07 -14.73
N LEU A 44 13.90 -0.65 -13.54
CA LEU A 44 14.93 -1.48 -12.91
C LEU A 44 15.35 -2.65 -13.79
N ARG A 45 14.39 -3.37 -14.37
CA ARG A 45 14.66 -4.50 -15.28
C ARG A 45 15.33 -4.09 -16.58
N GLN A 46 15.09 -2.87 -17.06
CA GLN A 46 15.79 -2.31 -18.21
C GLN A 46 17.26 -1.99 -17.90
N ARG A 47 17.54 -1.53 -16.67
CA ARG A 47 18.90 -1.18 -16.22
C ARG A 47 19.73 -2.41 -15.85
N ASP A 48 19.13 -3.39 -15.17
CA ASP A 48 19.81 -4.62 -14.80
C ASP A 48 18.82 -5.80 -14.76
N ALA A 49 19.10 -6.83 -15.57
CA ALA A 49 18.32 -8.06 -15.62
C ALA A 49 18.32 -8.84 -14.28
N SER A 50 19.31 -8.63 -13.42
CA SER A 50 19.37 -9.23 -12.08
C SER A 50 18.22 -8.78 -11.18
N THR A 51 17.60 -7.63 -11.47
CA THR A 51 16.44 -7.10 -10.74
C THR A 51 15.13 -7.83 -11.04
N GLU A 52 15.09 -8.71 -12.05
CA GLU A 52 13.87 -9.42 -12.42
C GLU A 52 13.37 -10.33 -11.29
N ALA A 53 14.25 -11.10 -10.66
CA ALA A 53 13.88 -11.99 -9.57
C ALA A 53 13.28 -11.26 -8.35
N PRO A 54 13.92 -10.20 -7.78
CA PRO A 54 13.36 -9.48 -6.64
C PRO A 54 12.07 -8.72 -7.01
N THR A 55 12.01 -8.05 -8.17
CA THR A 55 10.78 -7.35 -8.58
C THR A 55 9.61 -8.31 -8.80
N ARG A 56 9.84 -9.49 -9.38
CA ARG A 56 8.81 -10.53 -9.50
C ARG A 56 8.37 -11.14 -8.16
N ALA A 57 9.21 -11.08 -7.13
CA ALA A 57 8.80 -11.51 -5.80
C ALA A 57 7.79 -10.52 -5.21
N LEU A 58 8.05 -9.21 -5.35
CA LEU A 58 7.13 -8.14 -4.94
C LEU A 58 5.81 -8.18 -5.73
N GLU A 59 5.85 -8.35 -7.05
CA GLU A 59 4.63 -8.50 -7.88
C GLU A 59 3.72 -9.66 -7.40
N ARG A 60 4.32 -10.77 -6.96
CA ARG A 60 3.57 -11.91 -6.39
C ARG A 60 2.95 -11.58 -5.03
N GLU A 61 3.62 -10.75 -4.25
CA GLU A 61 3.08 -10.24 -2.99
C GLU A 61 1.94 -9.26 -3.23
N HIS A 62 2.04 -8.39 -4.23
CA HIS A 62 0.93 -7.52 -4.64
C HIS A 62 -0.30 -8.35 -5.03
N GLU A 63 -0.13 -9.40 -5.84
CA GLU A 63 -1.25 -10.27 -6.22
C GLU A 63 -1.84 -11.03 -5.03
N SER A 64 -0.99 -11.47 -4.10
CA SER A 64 -1.45 -12.08 -2.85
C SER A 64 -2.27 -11.07 -2.03
N GLY A 65 -1.81 -9.81 -1.96
CA GLY A 65 -2.53 -8.70 -1.34
C GLY A 65 -3.91 -8.48 -1.97
N ARG A 66 -3.96 -8.37 -3.31
CA ARG A 66 -5.21 -8.25 -4.07
C ARG A 66 -6.17 -9.41 -3.77
N SER A 67 -5.66 -10.63 -3.62
CA SER A 67 -6.46 -11.81 -3.27
C SER A 67 -7.10 -11.70 -1.88
N PHE A 68 -6.36 -11.23 -0.88
CA PHE A 68 -6.91 -11.01 0.46
C PHE A 68 -7.97 -9.91 0.46
N VAL A 69 -7.74 -8.81 -0.26
CA VAL A 69 -8.73 -7.72 -0.40
C VAL A 69 -10.02 -8.23 -1.08
N ARG A 70 -9.91 -9.04 -2.14
CA ARG A 70 -11.09 -9.68 -2.76
C ARG A 70 -11.86 -10.56 -1.77
N SER A 71 -11.15 -11.36 -0.97
CA SER A 71 -11.76 -12.19 0.08
C SER A 71 -12.51 -11.36 1.12
N LEU A 72 -11.95 -10.22 1.54
CA LEU A 72 -12.61 -9.28 2.45
C LEU A 72 -13.91 -8.74 1.86
N VAL A 73 -13.87 -8.28 0.60
CA VAL A 73 -15.06 -7.77 -0.11
C VAL A 73 -16.17 -8.82 -0.18
N GLU A 74 -15.82 -10.06 -0.53
CA GLU A 74 -16.78 -11.15 -0.68
C GLU A 74 -17.45 -11.54 0.64
N HIS A 75 -16.67 -11.64 1.73
CA HIS A 75 -17.16 -12.23 2.98
C HIS A 75 -17.69 -11.21 3.99
N LEU A 76 -17.39 -9.92 3.83
CA LEU A 76 -17.79 -8.89 4.79
C LEU A 76 -19.31 -8.81 5.00
N PRO A 77 -20.18 -8.85 3.96
CA PRO A 77 -21.63 -8.77 4.16
C PRO A 77 -22.17 -9.92 5.04
N ALA A 78 -21.74 -11.15 4.78
CA ALA A 78 -22.15 -12.31 5.57
C ALA A 78 -21.59 -12.27 7.00
N ALA A 79 -20.35 -11.80 7.17
CA ALA A 79 -19.76 -11.60 8.50
C ALA A 79 -20.54 -10.57 9.34
N GLN A 80 -21.11 -9.53 8.71
CA GLN A 80 -21.99 -8.56 9.36
C GLN A 80 -23.38 -9.12 9.68
N ALA A 81 -23.85 -10.11 8.92
CA ALA A 81 -25.05 -10.88 9.21
C ALA A 81 -24.81 -12.03 10.23
N GLU A 82 -23.77 -11.89 11.06
CA GLU A 82 -23.38 -12.80 12.14
C GLU A 82 -22.94 -14.22 11.72
N ASP A 83 -22.76 -14.49 10.42
CA ASP A 83 -22.24 -15.78 9.95
C ASP A 83 -20.83 -16.04 10.52
N ALA A 84 -20.70 -17.13 11.28
CA ALA A 84 -19.47 -17.45 12.00
C ALA A 84 -18.31 -17.83 11.06
N ARG A 85 -18.61 -18.48 9.92
CA ARG A 85 -17.60 -18.89 8.96
C ARG A 85 -17.06 -17.69 8.19
N ALA A 86 -17.94 -16.82 7.69
CA ALA A 86 -17.57 -15.58 7.03
C ALA A 86 -16.78 -14.66 7.96
N ARG A 87 -17.20 -14.53 9.23
CA ARG A 87 -16.44 -13.80 10.24
C ARG A 87 -15.03 -14.34 10.42
N ARG A 88 -14.86 -15.67 10.50
CA ARG A 88 -13.52 -16.30 10.58
C ARG A 88 -12.70 -15.98 9.34
N THR A 89 -13.28 -16.08 8.14
CA THR A 89 -12.59 -15.74 6.88
C THR A 89 -12.12 -14.29 6.86
N VAL A 90 -12.97 -13.32 7.25
CA VAL A 90 -12.59 -11.90 7.30
C VAL A 90 -11.46 -11.66 8.30
N ILE A 91 -11.54 -12.27 9.49
CA ILE A 91 -10.52 -12.15 10.52
C ILE A 91 -9.17 -12.72 10.02
N ASP A 92 -9.19 -13.91 9.41
CA ASP A 92 -7.97 -14.55 8.91
C ASP A 92 -7.37 -13.74 7.75
N ALA A 93 -8.20 -13.25 6.81
CA ALA A 93 -7.74 -12.39 5.72
C ALA A 93 -7.12 -11.08 6.22
N LEU A 94 -7.73 -10.40 7.20
CA LEU A 94 -7.16 -9.20 7.82
C LEU A 94 -5.82 -9.49 8.52
N THR A 95 -5.72 -10.62 9.22
CA THR A 95 -4.49 -11.01 9.91
C THR A 95 -3.35 -11.23 8.91
N VAL A 96 -3.58 -12.08 7.91
CA VAL A 96 -2.54 -12.46 6.94
C VAL A 96 -2.19 -11.30 6.03
N TYR A 97 -3.16 -10.49 5.61
CA TYR A 97 -2.89 -9.29 4.81
C TYR A 97 -2.00 -8.29 5.56
N ALA A 98 -2.26 -8.05 6.86
CA ALA A 98 -1.42 -7.17 7.66
C ALA A 98 0.01 -7.73 7.87
N GLU A 99 0.18 -9.04 7.96
CA GLU A 99 1.50 -9.68 8.03
C GLU A 99 2.25 -9.58 6.69
N LEU A 100 1.54 -9.83 5.59
CA LEU A 100 2.07 -9.66 4.24
C LEU A 100 2.59 -8.23 4.03
N LEU A 101 1.78 -7.21 4.32
CA LEU A 101 2.17 -5.81 4.14
C LEU A 101 3.41 -5.43 4.95
N ARG A 102 3.53 -5.88 6.21
CA ARG A 102 4.75 -5.61 7.01
C ARG A 102 5.99 -6.24 6.39
N GLY A 103 5.89 -7.48 5.93
CA GLY A 103 6.99 -8.16 5.28
C GLY A 103 7.31 -7.59 3.89
N HIS A 104 6.32 -7.01 3.23
CA HIS A 104 6.44 -6.35 1.94
C HIS A 104 7.18 -5.01 2.07
N ILE A 105 6.71 -4.12 2.94
CA ILE A 105 7.34 -2.82 3.24
C ILE A 105 8.79 -3.01 3.66
N ALA A 106 9.07 -3.99 4.52
CA ALA A 106 10.44 -4.28 4.93
C ALA A 106 11.37 -4.67 3.77
N LYS A 107 10.85 -5.28 2.69
CA LYS A 107 11.63 -5.61 1.49
C LYS A 107 11.78 -4.39 0.59
N GLU A 108 10.74 -3.57 0.48
CA GLU A 108 10.83 -2.30 -0.26
C GLU A 108 11.96 -1.45 0.34
N ASP A 109 11.91 -1.20 1.65
CA ASP A 109 12.86 -0.38 2.40
C ASP A 109 14.29 -0.93 2.39
N ALA A 110 14.44 -2.24 2.64
CA ALA A 110 15.77 -2.83 2.84
C ALA A 110 16.42 -3.33 1.54
N VAL A 111 15.64 -3.56 0.48
CA VAL A 111 16.12 -4.20 -0.74
C VAL A 111 15.80 -3.40 -1.98
N LEU A 112 14.52 -3.09 -2.23
CA LEU A 112 14.08 -2.45 -3.48
C LEU A 112 14.64 -1.03 -3.62
N PHE A 113 14.38 -0.15 -2.64
CA PHE A 113 14.80 1.25 -2.75
C PHE A 113 16.32 1.41 -2.74
N PRO A 114 17.10 0.71 -1.87
CA PRO A 114 18.55 0.73 -1.97
C PRO A 114 19.08 0.18 -3.29
N MET A 115 18.38 -0.78 -3.91
CA MET A 115 18.74 -1.28 -5.25
C MET A 115 18.44 -0.23 -6.33
N ALA A 116 17.32 0.49 -6.24
CA ALA A 116 17.00 1.58 -7.13
C ALA A 116 18.03 2.72 -7.03
N GLU A 117 18.38 3.14 -5.82
CA GLU A 117 19.44 4.13 -5.56
C GLU A 117 20.78 3.79 -6.22
N ARG A 118 21.13 2.50 -6.30
CA ARG A 118 22.41 2.06 -6.90
C ARG A 118 22.37 1.94 -8.42
N LEU A 119 21.21 1.64 -9.00
CA LEU A 119 21.08 1.27 -10.41
C LEU A 119 20.52 2.38 -11.29
N LEU A 120 19.71 3.26 -10.72
CA LEU A 120 19.07 4.35 -11.44
C LEU A 120 19.99 5.56 -11.51
N GLU A 121 20.08 6.13 -12.70
CA GLU A 121 20.76 7.40 -12.92
C GLU A 121 19.79 8.57 -12.67
N GLU A 122 20.33 9.79 -12.55
CA GLU A 122 19.54 11.01 -12.38
C GLU A 122 18.43 11.15 -13.43
N SER A 123 18.75 10.86 -14.70
CA SER A 123 17.77 10.87 -15.79
C SER A 123 16.64 9.83 -15.64
N ASP A 124 16.89 8.71 -14.95
CA ASP A 124 15.83 7.76 -14.62
C ASP A 124 14.95 8.27 -13.50
N ALA A 125 15.56 8.86 -12.46
CA ALA A 125 14.84 9.44 -11.34
C ALA A 125 13.92 10.58 -11.79
N GLU A 126 14.41 11.48 -12.65
CA GLU A 126 13.61 12.55 -13.26
C GLU A 126 12.44 11.99 -14.08
N PHE A 127 12.70 10.99 -14.92
CA PHE A 127 11.65 10.32 -15.68
C PHE A 127 10.60 9.69 -14.77
N LEU A 128 11.02 8.95 -13.74
CA LEU A 128 10.11 8.25 -12.84
C LEU A 128 9.28 9.25 -12.02
N ALA A 129 9.88 10.34 -11.55
CA ALA A 129 9.17 11.40 -10.84
C ALA A 129 8.07 12.01 -11.72
N HIS A 130 8.38 12.34 -12.98
CA HIS A 130 7.39 12.85 -13.93
C HIS A 130 6.26 11.84 -14.18
N GLU A 131 6.59 10.57 -14.41
CA GLU A 131 5.58 9.55 -14.69
C GLU A 131 4.73 9.20 -13.46
N PHE A 132 5.30 9.24 -12.25
CA PHE A 132 4.55 9.08 -11.01
C PHE A 132 3.52 10.19 -10.83
N GLU A 133 3.93 11.45 -11.01
CA GLU A 133 3.01 12.58 -10.94
C GLU A 133 1.90 12.47 -12.00
N ARG A 134 2.25 12.02 -13.22
CA ARG A 134 1.27 11.77 -14.28
C ARG A 134 0.26 10.70 -13.87
N VAL A 135 0.71 9.56 -13.33
CA VAL A 135 -0.16 8.47 -12.85
C VAL A 135 -1.10 8.99 -11.76
N GLU A 136 -0.58 9.72 -10.77
CA GLU A 136 -1.39 10.25 -9.67
C GLU A 136 -2.46 11.22 -10.17
N ARG A 137 -2.08 12.14 -11.07
CA ARG A 137 -3.01 13.15 -11.60
C ARG A 137 -4.07 12.56 -12.53
N GLU A 138 -3.66 11.69 -13.45
CA GLU A 138 -4.48 11.29 -14.60
C GLU A 138 -5.17 9.94 -14.42
N GLU A 139 -4.54 9.00 -13.71
CA GLU A 139 -5.03 7.62 -13.58
C GLU A 139 -5.65 7.39 -12.20
N THR A 140 -5.03 7.90 -11.13
CA THR A 140 -5.56 7.81 -9.77
C THR A 140 -6.57 8.92 -9.49
N GLY A 141 -6.28 10.15 -9.94
CA GLY A 141 -7.11 11.34 -9.81
C GLY A 141 -6.53 12.39 -8.84
N ALA A 142 -6.61 13.66 -9.22
CA ALA A 142 -6.13 14.77 -8.38
C ALA A 142 -6.84 14.79 -7.00
N GLY A 143 -6.07 14.95 -5.92
CA GLY A 143 -6.60 14.97 -4.54
C GLY A 143 -6.76 13.58 -3.90
N VAL A 144 -6.47 12.50 -4.64
CA VAL A 144 -6.65 11.13 -4.14
C VAL A 144 -5.54 10.71 -3.20
N HIS A 145 -4.32 11.21 -3.40
CA HIS A 145 -3.21 11.00 -2.47
C HIS A 145 -3.57 11.56 -1.08
N GLU A 146 -3.95 12.84 -1.02
CA GLU A 146 -4.30 13.55 0.21
C GLU A 146 -5.54 12.95 0.88
N LYS A 147 -6.54 12.52 0.08
CA LYS A 147 -7.70 11.77 0.59
C LYS A 147 -7.25 10.51 1.34
N TYR A 148 -6.35 9.73 0.74
CA TYR A 148 -5.96 8.44 1.31
C TYR A 148 -4.94 8.59 2.44
N GLU A 149 -4.09 9.61 2.44
CA GLU A 149 -3.30 9.99 3.63
C GLU A 149 -4.21 10.28 4.82
N ALA A 150 -5.24 11.12 4.64
CA ALA A 150 -6.21 11.40 5.69
C ALA A 150 -6.93 10.13 6.17
N LEU A 151 -7.29 9.24 5.24
CA LEU A 151 -7.91 7.94 5.57
C LEU A 151 -6.94 7.01 6.32
N ALA A 152 -5.65 7.01 5.99
CA ALA A 152 -4.64 6.20 6.67
C ALA A 152 -4.54 6.59 8.15
N HIS A 153 -4.53 7.89 8.45
CA HIS A 153 -4.57 8.41 9.83
C HIS A 153 -5.85 8.01 10.56
N GLU A 154 -7.01 8.12 9.91
CA GLU A 154 -8.28 7.67 10.50
C GLU A 154 -8.24 6.16 10.85
N ILE A 155 -7.72 5.34 9.95
CA ILE A 155 -7.58 3.89 10.13
C ILE A 155 -6.54 3.54 11.21
N SER A 156 -5.43 4.28 11.30
CA SER A 156 -4.39 4.04 12.31
C SER A 156 -4.87 4.41 13.72
N GLY A 157 -5.82 5.34 13.80
CA GLY A 157 -6.32 5.93 15.05
C GLY A 157 -5.43 7.05 15.56
N GLU A 158 -4.58 7.61 14.70
CA GLU A 158 -3.77 8.79 14.97
C GLU A 158 -4.59 10.02 14.57
N ALA A 159 -4.81 10.94 15.52
CA ALA A 159 -5.50 12.20 15.25
C ALA A 159 -4.56 13.14 14.48
N PHE A 160 -5.10 13.95 13.56
CA PHE A 160 -4.45 15.16 13.08
C PHE A 160 -4.01 15.98 14.31
N GLY A 161 -2.71 16.02 14.58
CA GLY A 161 -2.16 17.15 15.31
C GLY A 161 -2.52 18.38 14.51
N GLU A 162 -3.11 19.38 15.18
CA GLU A 162 -3.34 20.69 14.59
C GLU A 162 -2.08 21.12 13.82
N ALA A 163 -2.28 21.67 12.62
CA ALA A 163 -1.20 22.17 11.79
C ALA A 163 -0.38 23.22 12.56
N GLU A 164 0.65 22.76 13.27
CA GLU A 164 1.78 23.60 13.62
C GLU A 164 2.63 23.69 12.36
N SER A 165 2.58 24.86 11.74
CA SER A 165 3.54 25.31 10.74
C SER A 165 4.94 25.36 11.37
N HIS A 166 5.59 24.23 11.54
CA HIS A 166 7.01 24.14 11.83
C HIS A 166 7.62 23.13 10.86
N ALA A 167 8.49 23.66 10.00
CA ALA A 167 9.39 22.87 9.17
C ALA A 167 10.13 21.87 10.04
N HIS A 168 9.71 20.61 9.99
CA HIS A 168 10.49 19.50 10.52
C HIS A 168 10.65 18.49 9.40
N ALA A 169 11.88 18.45 8.88
CA ALA A 169 12.39 17.37 8.07
C ALA A 169 12.19 16.05 8.84
N GLY A 170 11.24 15.24 8.37
CA GLY A 170 10.98 13.88 8.80
C GLY A 170 11.19 12.97 7.59
N ASP A 171 12.05 11.98 7.78
CA ASP A 171 12.61 11.03 6.83
C ASP A 171 11.53 10.05 6.31
N ASP A 172 10.65 10.54 5.44
CA ASP A 172 9.92 9.71 4.48
C ASP A 172 10.63 9.85 3.14
N ARG A 173 11.50 8.90 2.79
CA ARG A 173 12.15 8.91 1.48
C ARG A 173 11.11 8.60 0.41
N HIS A 174 10.51 9.65 -0.13
CA HIS A 174 9.69 9.57 -1.31
C HIS A 174 10.59 9.25 -2.51
N PRO A 175 10.16 8.48 -3.52
CA PRO A 175 10.97 8.24 -4.72
C PRO A 175 11.42 9.52 -5.45
N SER A 176 10.75 10.65 -5.21
CA SER A 176 11.19 11.98 -5.69
C SER A 176 12.37 12.58 -4.92
N ASP A 177 12.66 12.10 -3.71
CA ASP A 177 13.79 12.54 -2.90
C ASP A 177 15.11 11.90 -3.34
N LEU A 178 15.05 10.93 -4.26
CA LEU A 178 16.20 10.34 -4.94
C LEU A 178 16.80 11.26 -6.02
N ALA A 179 16.15 12.39 -6.32
CA ALA A 179 16.60 13.40 -7.28
C ALA A 179 17.31 14.60 -6.61
N ARG A 180 17.95 14.40 -5.45
CA ARG A 180 18.75 15.43 -4.76
C ARG A 180 20.10 14.92 -4.29
#